data_AF-A0A7V9Q6E5-F1
#
_entry.id   AF-A0A7V9Q6E5-F1
#
_cell.length_a   1.000
_cell.length_b   1.000
_cell.length_c   1.000
_cell.angle_alpha   90.00
_cell.angle_beta   90.00
_cell.angle_gamma   90.00
#
_symmetry.space_group_name_H-M   'P 1'
#
loop_
_entity.id
_entity.type
_entity.pdbx_description
1 polymer ?
#
loop_
_entity_poly.entity_id
_entity_poly.type
_entity_poly.pdbx_seq_one_letter_code
_entity_poly.pdbx_strand_id
1 'polypeptide(L)'
;CMTCGCCLEACPQYEGDQYIGPQAIAQVRLFNIHPSGVMSRDERLEGIMGDDGIQNCGNAQNCVRVCPMSIPLTKAIYEENRETIVHGLFGWLKR
;
A
#
# COMPACT_ATOMS: atom_id res chain seq x y z
N CYS A 1 -1.42 10.99 -6.58
CA CYS A 1 -0.31 10.27 -7.25
C CYS A 1 -0.41 10.52 -8.74
N MET A 2 0.70 10.78 -9.42
CA MET A 2 0.76 11.01 -10.88
C MET A 2 1.51 9.89 -11.63
N THR A 3 1.74 8.76 -10.96
CA THR A 3 2.35 7.56 -11.56
C THR A 3 3.74 7.83 -12.17
N CYS A 4 4.54 8.67 -11.51
CA CYS A 4 5.87 9.05 -11.99
C CYS A 4 6.97 7.99 -11.76
N GLY A 5 6.74 6.98 -10.91
CA GLY A 5 7.72 5.94 -10.61
C GLY A 5 8.87 6.33 -9.67
N CYS A 6 9.07 7.61 -9.32
CA CYS A 6 10.19 8.05 -8.47
C CYS A 6 10.29 7.30 -7.13
N CYS A 7 9.14 6.99 -6.51
CA CYS A 7 9.11 6.27 -5.25
C CYS A 7 9.42 4.77 -5.39
N LEU A 8 9.27 4.20 -6.59
CA LEU A 8 9.62 2.81 -6.89
C LEU A 8 11.12 2.69 -7.05
N GLU A 9 11.71 3.55 -7.89
CA GLU A 9 13.16 3.62 -8.12
C GLU A 9 13.95 3.84 -6.82
N ALA A 10 13.46 4.71 -5.93
CA ALA A 10 14.15 4.99 -4.67
C ALA A 10 13.96 3.89 -3.61
N CYS A 11 13.08 2.91 -3.83
CA CYS A 11 12.76 1.88 -2.85
C CYS A 11 13.67 0.66 -3.04
N PRO A 12 14.52 0.32 -2.06
CA PRO A 12 15.44 -0.81 -2.19
C PRO A 12 14.72 -2.16 -2.35
N GLN A 13 13.48 -2.29 -1.86
CA GLN A 13 12.75 -3.56 -1.90
C GLN A 13 12.06 -3.80 -3.24
N TYR A 14 11.92 -2.75 -4.07
CA TYR A 14 11.21 -2.85 -5.35
C TYR A 14 11.99 -3.70 -6.36
N GLU A 15 13.32 -3.62 -6.37
CA GLU A 15 14.17 -4.43 -7.25
C GLU A 15 14.45 -5.85 -6.72
N GLY A 16 14.44 -6.04 -5.40
CA GLY A 16 14.89 -7.28 -4.76
C GLY A 16 13.79 -8.27 -4.39
N ASP A 17 12.77 -7.82 -3.65
CA ASP A 17 11.86 -8.71 -2.90
C ASP A 17 10.49 -8.87 -3.59
N GLN A 18 10.41 -8.63 -4.91
CA GLN A 18 9.14 -8.60 -5.64
C GLN A 18 8.10 -7.76 -4.89
N TYR A 19 8.43 -6.53 -4.51
CA TYR A 19 7.49 -5.69 -3.76
C TYR A 19 6.56 -4.93 -4.72
N ILE A 20 5.25 -4.96 -4.49
CA ILE A 20 4.23 -4.24 -5.28
C ILE A 20 4.48 -2.71 -5.31
N GLY A 21 5.21 -2.21 -4.31
CA GLY A 21 5.74 -0.86 -4.29
C GLY A 21 4.86 0.15 -3.54
N PRO A 22 5.48 1.26 -3.05
CA PRO A 22 4.78 2.29 -2.29
C PRO A 22 3.65 2.97 -3.07
N GLN A 23 3.79 3.07 -4.39
CA GLN A 23 2.80 3.71 -5.26
C GLN A 23 1.47 2.94 -5.25
N ALA A 24 1.52 1.61 -5.40
CA ALA A 24 0.33 0.77 -5.48
C ALA A 24 -0.45 0.79 -4.16
N ILE A 25 0.23 0.66 -3.03
CA ILE A 25 -0.40 0.70 -1.70
C ILE A 25 -1.05 2.06 -1.43
N ALA A 26 -0.40 3.16 -1.82
CA ALA A 26 -1.00 4.49 -1.67
C ALA A 26 -2.26 4.67 -2.54
N GLN A 27 -2.34 4.00 -3.70
CA GLN A 27 -3.56 3.98 -4.52
C GLN A 27 -4.66 3.14 -3.86
N VAL A 28 -4.33 1.98 -3.30
CA VAL A 28 -5.28 1.15 -2.55
C VAL A 28 -5.91 1.95 -1.41
N ARG A 29 -5.09 2.67 -0.63
CA ARG A 29 -5.59 3.60 0.37
C ARG A 29 -6.54 4.64 -0.19
N LEU A 30 -6.15 5.31 -1.29
CA LEU A 30 -6.97 6.34 -1.91
C LEU A 30 -8.36 5.81 -2.28
N PHE A 31 -8.43 4.61 -2.84
CA PHE A 31 -9.71 3.98 -3.17
C PHE A 31 -10.47 3.52 -1.92
N ASN A 32 -9.78 3.00 -0.91
CA ASN A 32 -10.40 2.52 0.33
C ASN A 32 -11.03 3.66 1.16
N ILE A 33 -10.50 4.89 1.08
CA ILE A 33 -11.10 6.06 1.72
C ILE A 33 -12.19 6.74 0.88
N HIS A 34 -12.26 6.44 -0.42
CA HIS A 34 -13.22 7.08 -1.31
C HIS A 34 -14.61 6.45 -1.15
N PRO A 35 -15.71 7.25 -1.06
CA PRO A 35 -17.06 6.71 -0.83
C PRO A 35 -17.49 5.63 -1.83
N SER A 36 -17.14 5.77 -3.11
CA SER A 36 -17.45 4.76 -4.13
C SER A 36 -16.56 3.52 -4.07
N GLY A 37 -15.38 3.61 -3.46
CA GLY A 37 -14.42 2.52 -3.38
C GLY A 37 -14.67 1.54 -2.24
N VAL A 38 -15.59 1.88 -1.32
CA VAL A 38 -15.92 1.07 -0.13
C VAL A 38 -16.37 -0.35 -0.49
N MET A 39 -17.13 -0.52 -1.57
CA MET A 39 -17.66 -1.85 -1.95
C MET A 39 -16.60 -2.88 -2.33
N SER A 40 -15.45 -2.42 -2.86
CA SER A 40 -14.34 -3.30 -3.28
C SER A 40 -13.15 -3.22 -2.33
N ARG A 41 -13.36 -2.73 -1.10
CA ARG A 41 -12.29 -2.55 -0.12
C ARG A 41 -11.62 -3.87 0.24
N ASP A 42 -12.40 -4.89 0.54
CA ASP A 42 -11.88 -6.17 1.00
C ASP A 42 -11.09 -6.87 -0.12
N GLU A 43 -11.57 -6.84 -1.37
CA GLU A 43 -10.82 -7.33 -2.54
C GLU A 43 -9.44 -6.65 -2.69
N ARG A 44 -9.35 -5.34 -2.44
CA ARG A 44 -8.06 -4.63 -2.51
C ARG A 44 -7.14 -5.01 -1.36
N LEU A 45 -7.67 -5.20 -0.16
CA LEU A 45 -6.87 -5.65 0.99
C LEU A 45 -6.32 -7.05 0.74
N GLU A 46 -7.15 -7.99 0.26
CA GLU A 46 -6.71 -9.32 -0.15
C GLU A 46 -5.62 -9.23 -1.24
N GLY A 47 -5.79 -8.34 -2.23
CA GLY A 47 -4.82 -8.12 -3.30
C GLY A 47 -3.44 -7.64 -2.81
N ILE A 48 -3.37 -6.80 -1.77
CA ILE A 48 -2.08 -6.35 -1.19
C ILE A 48 -1.56 -7.26 -0.09
N MET A 49 -2.29 -8.32 0.28
CA MET A 49 -1.84 -9.34 1.24
C MET A 49 -1.09 -10.50 0.58
N GLY A 50 -0.93 -10.50 -0.74
CA GLY A 50 -0.16 -11.50 -1.48
C GLY A 50 1.34 -11.50 -1.12
N ASP A 51 2.06 -12.49 -1.66
CA ASP A 51 3.50 -12.71 -1.40
C ASP A 51 4.37 -11.52 -1.83
N ASP A 52 3.94 -10.78 -2.86
CA ASP A 52 4.56 -9.56 -3.38
C ASP A 52 4.01 -8.27 -2.71
N GLY A 53 3.21 -8.44 -1.65
CA GLY A 53 2.34 -7.41 -1.11
C GLY A 53 2.96 -6.46 -0.09
N ILE A 54 2.11 -5.95 0.80
CA ILE A 54 2.44 -4.89 1.76
C ILE A 54 3.51 -5.29 2.78
N GLN A 55 3.66 -6.59 3.06
CA GLN A 55 4.63 -7.11 4.03
C GLN A 55 6.08 -6.97 3.56
N ASN A 56 6.33 -6.79 2.26
CA ASN A 56 7.68 -6.65 1.72
C ASN A 56 8.23 -5.22 1.88
N CYS A 57 7.48 -4.31 2.52
CA CYS A 57 7.98 -3.00 2.89
C CYS A 57 8.99 -3.06 4.05
N GLY A 58 10.29 -2.90 3.75
CA GLY A 58 11.36 -2.80 4.75
C GLY A 58 11.47 -1.46 5.50
N ASN A 59 10.52 -0.54 5.32
CA ASN A 59 10.49 0.78 5.99
C ASN A 59 11.75 1.65 5.80
N ALA A 60 12.37 1.64 4.60
CA ALA A 60 13.51 2.51 4.27
C ALA A 60 13.14 4.01 4.16
N GLN A 61 11.86 4.33 3.95
CA GLN A 61 11.31 5.70 3.86
C GLN A 61 11.85 6.60 2.74
N ASN A 62 12.65 6.08 1.80
CA ASN A 62 13.09 6.86 0.64
C ASN A 62 11.92 7.37 -0.21
N CYS A 63 10.85 6.57 -0.32
CA CYS A 63 9.67 6.87 -1.13
C CYS A 63 9.02 8.23 -0.80
N VAL A 64 8.91 8.60 0.48
CA VAL A 64 8.32 9.89 0.88
C VAL A 64 9.28 11.06 0.64
N ARG A 65 10.60 10.84 0.65
CA ARG A 65 11.60 11.88 0.41
C ARG A 65 11.68 12.29 -1.06
N VAL A 66 11.48 11.34 -1.97
CA VAL A 66 11.61 11.57 -3.43
C VAL A 66 10.31 11.93 -4.11
N CYS A 67 9.16 11.86 -3.42
CA CYS A 67 7.88 12.09 -4.05
C CYS A 67 7.72 13.56 -4.46
N PRO A 68 7.60 13.90 -5.76
CA PRO A 68 7.50 15.30 -6.20
C PRO A 68 6.16 15.94 -5.81
N MET A 69 5.16 15.12 -5.50
CA MET A 69 3.81 15.55 -5.08
C MET A 69 3.65 15.56 -3.56
N SER A 70 4.73 15.28 -2.79
CA SER A 70 4.71 15.22 -1.33
C SER A 70 3.59 14.33 -0.76
N ILE A 71 3.30 13.22 -1.45
CA ILE A 71 2.30 12.26 -0.99
C ILE A 71 2.84 11.58 0.26
N PRO A 72 2.04 11.46 1.35
CA PRO A 72 2.48 10.83 2.59
C PRO A 72 2.51 9.30 2.46
N LEU A 73 3.41 8.77 1.62
CA LEU A 73 3.48 7.35 1.24
C LEU A 73 3.72 6.44 2.45
N THR A 74 4.60 6.83 3.37
CA THR A 74 4.88 6.06 4.59
C THR A 74 3.66 5.94 5.49
N LYS A 75 2.89 7.02 5.65
CA LYS A 75 1.61 7.00 6.37
C LYS A 75 0.59 6.11 5.67
N ALA A 76 0.53 6.17 4.34
CA ALA A 76 -0.40 5.34 3.59
C ALA A 76 -0.12 3.84 3.77
N ILE A 77 1.16 3.44 3.70
CA ILE A 77 1.58 2.06 3.93
C ILE A 77 1.29 1.63 5.36
N TYR A 78 1.54 2.48 6.36
CA TYR A 78 1.22 2.17 7.74
C TYR A 78 -0.28 1.92 7.96
N GLU A 79 -1.13 2.80 7.43
CA GLU A 79 -2.59 2.67 7.59
C GLU A 79 -3.11 1.42 6.89
N GLU A 80 -2.69 1.14 5.65
CA GLU A 80 -3.12 -0.09 4.96
C GLU A 80 -2.56 -1.35 5.61
N ASN A 81 -1.34 -1.34 6.15
CA ASN A 81 -0.80 -2.50 6.86
C ASN A 81 -1.62 -2.81 8.12
N ARG A 82 -2.05 -1.78 8.85
CA ARG A 82 -2.98 -1.94 9.96
C ARG A 82 -4.30 -2.55 9.49
N GLU A 83 -4.85 -2.07 8.38
CA GLU A 83 -6.10 -2.60 7.83
C GLU A 83 -5.99 -4.05 7.33
N THR A 84 -4.87 -4.44 6.72
CA THR A 84 -4.62 -5.84 6.33
C THR A 84 -4.52 -6.75 7.55
N ILE A 85 -3.90 -6.29 8.64
CA ILE A 85 -3.83 -7.06 9.90
C ILE A 85 -5.23 -7.24 10.49
N VAL A 86 -6.02 -6.17 10.56
CA VAL A 86 -7.40 -6.23 11.07
C VAL A 86 -8.26 -7.14 10.20
N HIS A 87 -8.13 -7.03 8.87
CA HIS A 87 -8.83 -7.90 7.92
C HIS A 87 -8.40 -9.37 8.06
N GLY A 88 -7.11 -9.66 8.20
CA GLY A 88 -6.62 -11.02 8.42
C GLY A 88 -7.08 -11.64 9.75
N LEU A 89 -7.16 -10.84 10.82
CA LEU A 89 -7.55 -11.32 12.15
C LEU A 89 -9.07 -11.38 12.37
N PHE A 90 -9.86 -10.54 11.72
CA PHE A 90 -11.29 -10.40 12.01
C PHE A 90 -12.18 -10.36 10.76
N GLY A 91 -11.61 -10.44 9.56
CA GLY A 91 -12.37 -10.37 8.29
C GLY A 91 -13.41 -11.47 8.15
N TRP A 92 -13.17 -12.66 8.72
CA TRP A 92 -14.14 -13.76 8.70
C TRP A 92 -15.42 -13.45 9.49
N LEU A 93 -15.39 -12.52 10.45
CA LEU A 93 -16.58 -12.13 11.24
C LEU A 93 -17.55 -11.24 10.44
N LYS A 94 -17.11 -10.69 9.31
CA LYS A 94 -17.93 -9.86 8.43
C LYS A 94 -18.65 -10.67 7.33
N ARG A 95 -18.34 -11.96 7.21
CA ARG A 95 -19.00 -12.88 6.27
C ARG A 95 -20.26 -13.48 6.86
#